data_AF-A0A7X2C6D1-F1
#
_entry.id   AF-A0A7X2C6D1-F1
#
_cell.length_a   1.000
_cell.length_b   1.000
_cell.length_c   1.000
_cell.angle_alpha   90.00
_cell.angle_beta   90.00
_cell.angle_gamma   90.00
#
_symmetry.space_group_name_H-M   'P 1'
#
loop_
_entity.id
_entity.type
_entity.pdbx_description
1 polymer ?
#
loop_
_entity_poly.entity_id
_entity_poly.type
_entity_poly.pdbx_seq_one_letter_code
_entity_poly.pdbx_strand_id
1 'polypeptide(L)'
;MNSIFTGQASNSQTIDSLTVIATIENIRWAGTGTSIYISLGPTLQLQRFCETASAGETIALSIDLNKMFGRKNITLLEIQGISFHQVGRETSFGADFLNGLTLGVAGTINSNEDDWALESVTLIANDIYSNTTFKHINKWLHAPSSHLDTVWSGQVLYTNWINSDKKPIDLNSQTYPVRWMPYIGDIMRWRSYDPSKIPGVGQLIGKLIGHQLSSGQSEKLESNTTTSSYTWVYTPEGSLIYRRWDKTNHAAYIRHSQLGSGRPVICAGEFKVIDHQLQSVISMVNDASGHYKPDGGACLRYVAEKFEALGISTEHTEWKWRDSAS
;
A
#
# COMPACT_ATOMS: atom_id res chain seq x y z
N MET A 1 22.04 -5.40 -33.48
CA MET A 1 21.82 -4.05 -32.91
C MET A 1 21.79 -4.19 -31.41
N ASN A 2 22.64 -3.39 -30.76
CA ASN A 2 23.02 -3.26 -29.36
C ASN A 2 22.21 -3.99 -28.27
N SER A 3 22.98 -4.70 -27.43
CA SER A 3 22.62 -5.28 -26.15
C SER A 3 22.23 -4.22 -25.13
N ILE A 4 20.99 -4.25 -24.65
CA ILE A 4 20.60 -3.61 -23.39
C ILE A 4 19.47 -4.43 -22.75
N PHE A 5 19.75 -5.61 -22.18
CA PHE A 5 18.82 -6.24 -21.22
C PHE A 5 19.55 -7.12 -20.19
N THR A 6 20.79 -6.77 -19.86
CA THR A 6 21.39 -7.15 -18.57
C THR A 6 21.25 -5.97 -17.62
N GLY A 7 20.02 -5.70 -17.21
CA GLY A 7 19.75 -4.95 -15.98
C GLY A 7 19.65 -5.98 -14.86
N GLN A 8 20.75 -6.19 -14.16
CA GLN A 8 20.76 -6.93 -12.91
C GLN A 8 19.70 -6.37 -11.95
N ALA A 9 19.10 -7.26 -11.17
CA ALA A 9 18.45 -6.91 -9.92
C ALA A 9 19.46 -6.17 -9.03
N SER A 10 19.34 -4.84 -8.92
CA SER A 10 19.98 -4.07 -7.86
C SER A 10 19.38 -2.67 -7.81
N ASN A 11 18.62 -2.44 -6.74
CA ASN A 11 18.19 -1.18 -6.12
C ASN A 11 16.67 -1.19 -5.92
N SER A 12 16.21 -2.04 -4.99
CA SER A 12 15.06 -1.67 -4.16
C SER A 12 15.26 -0.21 -3.76
N GLN A 13 14.37 0.68 -4.16
CA GLN A 13 14.57 2.13 -4.18
C GLN A 13 15.18 2.62 -2.85
N THR A 14 16.50 2.78 -2.86
CA THR A 14 17.26 3.11 -1.66
C THR A 14 16.97 4.55 -1.27
N ILE A 15 16.66 4.75 0.00
CA ILE A 15 16.33 6.02 0.60
C ILE A 15 17.46 6.41 1.53
N ASP A 16 17.92 7.65 1.39
CA ASP A 16 18.86 8.29 2.31
C ASP A 16 18.23 9.53 2.99
N SER A 17 17.06 10.00 2.52
CA SER A 17 16.26 11.03 3.19
C SER A 17 14.77 10.69 3.24
N LEU A 18 14.16 10.91 4.40
CA LEU A 18 12.73 10.75 4.61
C LEU A 18 12.20 11.96 5.37
N THR A 19 11.18 12.59 4.83
CA THR A 19 10.45 13.69 5.46
C THR A 19 9.02 13.24 5.73
N VAL A 20 8.56 13.43 6.96
CA VAL A 20 7.16 13.23 7.36
C VAL A 20 6.51 14.59 7.47
N ILE A 21 5.41 14.79 6.75
CA ILE A 21 4.59 16.00 6.80
C ILE A 21 3.26 15.63 7.43
N ALA A 22 2.90 16.26 8.54
CA ALA A 22 1.60 16.12 9.17
C ALA A 22 0.85 17.44 9.15
N THR A 23 -0.46 17.39 8.88
CA THR A 23 -1.35 18.55 8.92
C THR A 23 -2.33 18.37 10.07
N ILE A 24 -2.40 19.39 10.92
CA ILE A 24 -3.36 19.48 12.03
C ILE A 24 -4.66 20.05 11.47
N GLU A 25 -5.81 19.51 11.87
CA GLU A 25 -7.09 19.99 11.37
C GLU A 25 -7.25 21.50 11.64
N ASN A 26 -7.84 22.21 10.68
CA ASN A 26 -8.13 23.63 10.82
C ASN A 26 -9.50 23.87 11.49
N ILE A 27 -9.67 23.31 12.69
CA ILE A 27 -10.86 23.51 13.52
C ILE A 27 -10.48 24.01 14.91
N ARG A 28 -11.45 24.61 15.61
CA ARG A 28 -11.23 25.15 16.95
C ARG A 28 -10.73 24.05 17.88
N TRP A 29 -9.65 24.35 18.61
CA TRP A 29 -8.99 23.46 19.58
C TRP A 29 -8.26 22.25 18.99
N ALA A 30 -8.06 22.17 17.67
CA ALA A 30 -7.37 21.03 17.06
C ALA A 30 -5.86 20.96 17.36
N GLY A 31 -5.25 22.03 17.86
CA GLY A 31 -3.83 22.06 18.22
C GLY A 31 -3.58 21.52 19.62
N THR A 32 -2.30 21.24 19.93
CA THR A 32 -1.86 20.78 21.25
C THR A 32 -0.70 21.64 21.78
N GLY A 33 -0.69 21.84 23.09
CA GLY A 33 0.40 22.50 23.82
C GLY A 33 1.50 21.54 24.30
N THR A 34 1.44 20.26 23.94
CA THR A 34 2.39 19.23 24.36
C THR A 34 3.19 18.68 23.19
N SER A 35 4.36 18.13 23.50
CA SER A 35 5.25 17.60 22.48
C SER A 35 4.71 16.30 21.89
N ILE A 36 4.75 16.24 20.56
CA ILE A 36 4.40 15.05 19.78
C ILE A 36 5.70 14.35 19.41
N TYR A 37 5.74 13.03 19.56
CA TYR A 37 6.83 12.18 19.15
C TYR A 37 6.38 11.25 18.03
N ILE A 38 7.30 10.87 17.17
CA ILE A 38 7.09 9.96 16.05
C ILE A 38 8.02 8.75 16.20
N SER A 39 7.52 7.58 15.85
CA SER A 39 8.32 6.36 15.69
C SER A 39 7.99 5.72 14.35
N LEU A 40 9.04 5.30 13.64
CA LEU A 40 8.99 4.52 12.41
C LEU A 40 10.03 3.41 12.47
N GLY A 41 9.79 2.33 11.72
CA GLY A 41 10.76 1.25 11.58
C GLY A 41 10.83 0.30 12.77
N PRO A 42 11.79 -0.65 12.76
CA PRO A 42 11.78 -1.80 13.65
C PRO A 42 12.36 -1.53 15.05
N THR A 43 13.03 -0.39 15.26
CA THR A 43 13.79 -0.14 16.50
C THR A 43 12.93 0.41 17.64
N LEU A 44 11.67 0.79 17.36
CA LEU A 44 10.75 1.47 18.28
C LEU A 44 11.34 2.75 18.90
N GLN A 45 12.35 3.34 18.26
CA GLN A 45 12.95 4.59 18.69
C GLN A 45 12.02 5.76 18.41
N LEU A 46 12.05 6.74 19.31
CA LEU A 46 11.20 7.93 19.21
C LEU A 46 12.02 9.14 18.81
N GLN A 47 11.53 9.92 17.87
CA GLN A 47 12.05 11.24 17.52
C GLN A 47 10.97 12.27 17.85
N ARG A 48 11.37 13.41 18.42
CA ARG A 48 10.42 14.48 18.68
C ARG A 48 9.99 15.07 17.34
N PHE A 49 8.68 15.11 17.11
CA PHE A 49 8.06 15.61 15.89
C PHE A 49 7.85 17.11 15.96
N CYS A 50 7.24 17.60 17.04
CA CYS A 50 7.15 19.02 17.36
C CYS A 50 7.05 19.21 18.88
N GLU A 51 7.28 20.44 19.34
CA GLU A 51 7.12 20.80 20.75
C GLU A 51 5.67 21.15 21.10
N THR A 52 4.98 21.79 20.16
CA THR A 52 3.56 22.16 20.18
C THR A 52 3.04 22.16 18.74
N ALA A 53 1.73 22.16 18.56
CA ALA A 53 1.11 22.27 17.24
C ALA A 53 -0.14 23.16 17.29
N SER A 54 -0.31 24.04 16.32
CA SER A 54 -1.49 24.91 16.19
C SER A 54 -2.53 24.29 15.26
N ALA A 55 -3.80 24.66 15.46
CA ALA A 55 -4.87 24.29 14.53
C ALA A 55 -4.56 24.81 13.11
N GLY A 56 -4.71 23.94 12.09
CA GLY A 56 -4.38 24.24 10.70
C GLY A 56 -2.88 24.25 10.37
N GLU A 57 -2.00 23.98 11.34
CA GLU A 57 -0.55 23.95 11.10
C GLU A 57 -0.16 22.74 10.24
N THR A 58 0.81 22.94 9.36
CA THR A 58 1.49 21.85 8.65
C THR A 58 2.93 21.79 9.10
N ILE A 59 3.32 20.64 9.64
CA ILE A 59 4.61 20.40 10.26
C ILE A 59 5.37 19.41 9.40
N ALA A 60 6.61 19.74 9.01
CA ALA A 60 7.50 18.87 8.27
C ALA A 60 8.71 18.51 9.12
N LEU A 61 8.97 17.21 9.28
CA LEU A 61 10.11 16.68 10.02
C LEU A 61 10.95 15.77 9.12
N SER A 62 12.24 16.08 9.00
CA SER A 62 13.23 15.14 8.46
C SER A 62 13.55 14.06 9.49
N ILE A 63 13.38 12.80 9.11
CA ILE A 63 13.57 11.63 9.95
C ILE A 63 15.06 11.28 10.04
N ASP A 64 15.54 11.05 11.25
CA ASP A 64 16.85 10.44 11.48
C ASP A 64 16.77 8.94 11.20
N LEU A 65 17.08 8.55 9.95
CA LEU A 65 17.06 7.16 9.51
C LEU A 65 17.97 6.26 10.35
N ASN A 66 19.12 6.77 10.79
CA ASN A 66 20.05 5.99 11.58
C ASN A 66 19.48 5.70 12.97
N LYS A 67 18.78 6.67 13.58
CA LYS A 67 18.06 6.48 14.83
C LYS A 67 16.89 5.51 14.68
N MET A 68 16.04 5.70 13.66
CA MET A 68 14.80 4.94 13.49
C MET A 68 15.02 3.50 12.96
N PHE A 69 16.02 3.31 12.10
CA PHE A 69 16.25 2.04 11.41
C PHE A 69 17.62 1.40 11.70
N GLY A 70 18.48 2.07 12.48
CA GLY A 70 19.83 1.59 12.80
C GLY A 70 20.84 1.71 11.64
N ARG A 71 20.45 2.38 10.55
CA ARG A 71 21.26 2.53 9.33
C ARG A 71 20.93 3.81 8.58
N LYS A 72 21.92 4.32 7.85
CA LYS A 72 21.79 5.57 7.07
C LYS A 72 20.92 5.44 5.82
N ASN A 73 20.85 4.24 5.26
CA ASN A 73 20.12 3.97 4.03
C ASN A 73 19.13 2.83 4.27
N ILE A 74 17.89 3.01 3.82
CA ILE A 74 16.83 2.00 3.88
C ILE A 74 16.19 1.84 2.50
N THR A 75 15.18 1.01 2.39
CA THR A 75 14.34 0.89 1.20
C THR A 75 12.90 1.33 1.52
N LEU A 76 12.15 1.76 0.51
CA LEU A 76 10.74 2.16 0.68
C LEU A 76 9.85 1.05 1.28
N LEU A 77 10.20 -0.22 1.06
CA LEU A 77 9.48 -1.36 1.64
C LEU A 77 9.65 -1.52 3.15
N GLU A 78 10.67 -0.89 3.74
CA GLU A 78 10.92 -0.94 5.17
C GLU A 78 10.06 0.06 5.95
N ILE A 79 9.51 1.06 5.27
CA ILE A 79 8.60 2.03 5.86
C ILE A 79 7.20 1.39 5.88
N GLN A 80 6.98 0.49 6.85
CA GLN A 80 5.75 -0.30 6.96
C GLN A 80 4.66 0.40 7.78
N GLY A 81 5.05 1.30 8.68
CA GLY A 81 4.12 1.95 9.59
C GLY A 81 4.73 3.17 10.25
N ILE A 82 3.83 3.99 10.78
CA ILE A 82 4.11 5.21 11.51
C ILE A 82 3.26 5.22 12.78
N SER A 83 3.81 5.78 13.85
CA SER A 83 3.09 5.99 15.09
C SER A 83 3.41 7.36 15.66
N PHE A 84 2.38 8.04 16.17
CA PHE A 84 2.52 9.25 16.97
C PHE A 84 2.30 8.92 18.44
N HIS A 85 3.10 9.56 19.27
CA HIS A 85 3.11 9.37 20.70
C HIS A 85 3.09 10.73 21.40
N GLN A 86 2.40 10.79 22.53
CA GLN A 86 2.20 12.02 23.28
C GLN A 86 2.12 11.67 24.77
N VAL A 87 2.57 12.60 25.60
CA VAL A 87 2.37 12.53 27.05
C VAL A 87 1.14 13.37 27.37
N GLY A 88 0.16 12.78 28.04
CA GLY A 88 -0.99 13.52 28.56
C GLY A 88 -0.55 14.56 29.58
N ARG A 89 -1.21 15.71 29.57
CA ARG A 89 -0.90 16.78 30.51
C ARG A 89 -1.57 16.50 31.85
N GLU A 90 -0.79 16.13 32.86
CA GLU A 90 -1.24 16.26 34.25
C GLU A 90 -1.29 17.77 34.57
N THR A 91 -2.47 18.38 34.47
CA THR A 91 -2.70 19.64 35.18
C THR A 91 -3.55 19.36 36.40
N SER A 92 -2.97 19.56 37.57
CA SER A 92 -3.71 19.88 38.80
C SER A 92 -4.30 21.30 38.67
N PHE A 93 -5.23 21.51 37.74
CA PHE A 93 -5.94 22.78 37.62
C PHE A 93 -7.03 22.79 38.70
N GLY A 94 -6.71 23.36 39.88
CA GLY A 94 -7.72 23.69 40.89
C GLY A 94 -7.43 23.26 42.33
N ALA A 95 -6.39 22.50 42.65
CA ALA A 95 -6.10 22.20 44.06
C ALA A 95 -5.73 23.46 44.85
N ASP A 96 -4.94 24.38 44.30
CA ASP A 96 -4.53 25.59 45.02
C ASP A 96 -5.55 26.75 44.98
N PHE A 97 -6.47 26.77 44.02
CA PHE A 97 -7.54 27.78 43.97
C PHE A 97 -8.81 27.35 44.73
N LEU A 98 -9.09 26.04 44.84
CA LEU A 98 -10.24 25.51 45.58
C LEU A 98 -9.91 25.16 47.05
N ASN A 99 -8.63 25.10 47.45
CA ASN A 99 -8.25 24.95 48.87
C ASN A 99 -8.66 26.15 49.75
N GLY A 100 -9.14 27.26 49.17
CA GLY A 100 -9.75 28.39 49.87
C GLY A 100 -11.29 28.36 49.94
N LEU A 101 -11.96 27.43 49.25
CA LEU A 101 -13.42 27.33 49.21
C LEU A 101 -13.84 25.89 49.57
N THR A 102 -13.92 25.65 50.88
CA THR A 102 -14.55 24.48 51.47
C THR A 102 -15.95 24.26 50.91
N LEU A 103 -16.13 23.24 50.07
CA LEU A 103 -17.35 22.43 49.96
C LEU A 103 -16.94 21.07 49.39
N GLY A 104 -16.99 20.05 50.26
CA GLY A 104 -16.51 18.71 49.96
C GLY A 104 -17.33 18.00 48.89
N VAL A 105 -16.72 17.76 47.74
CA VAL A 105 -16.82 16.55 46.93
C VAL A 105 -15.49 16.42 46.19
N ALA A 106 -14.55 15.63 46.70
CA ALA A 106 -13.31 15.31 45.99
C ALA A 106 -13.61 14.28 44.90
N GLY A 107 -14.27 14.72 43.83
CA GLY A 107 -14.19 14.08 42.53
C GLY A 107 -13.02 14.72 41.79
N THR A 108 -11.96 13.97 41.52
CA THR A 108 -10.88 14.41 40.63
C THR A 108 -11.48 14.64 39.25
N ILE A 109 -11.80 15.89 38.91
CA ILE A 109 -12.14 16.26 37.55
C ILE A 109 -10.80 16.38 36.81
N ASN A 110 -10.41 15.33 36.10
CA ASN A 110 -9.30 15.35 35.14
C ASN A 110 -9.73 16.17 33.90
N SER A 111 -10.00 17.47 34.06
CA SER A 111 -10.32 18.35 32.92
C SER A 111 -9.08 19.13 32.56
N ASN A 112 -8.25 18.59 31.66
CA ASN A 112 -7.40 19.29 30.69
C ASN A 112 -6.61 18.24 29.89
N GLU A 113 -7.35 17.45 29.12
CA GLU A 113 -6.82 16.57 28.10
C GLU A 113 -6.30 17.47 26.95
N ASP A 114 -5.02 17.39 26.60
CA ASP A 114 -4.40 18.21 25.55
C ASP A 114 -4.50 17.52 24.19
N ASP A 115 -5.73 17.12 23.88
CA ASP A 115 -6.09 16.41 22.66
C ASP A 115 -5.84 17.27 21.44
N TRP A 116 -5.56 16.62 20.31
CA TRP A 116 -5.37 17.30 19.03
C TRP A 116 -5.99 16.52 17.89
N ALA A 117 -6.34 17.21 16.81
CA ALA A 117 -6.97 16.61 15.66
C ALA A 117 -5.97 16.50 14.49
N LEU A 118 -5.68 15.27 14.09
CA LEU A 118 -4.79 14.97 12.98
C LEU A 118 -5.60 14.84 11.68
N GLU A 119 -5.34 15.71 10.71
CA GLU A 119 -6.02 15.72 9.41
C GLU A 119 -5.38 14.69 8.46
N SER A 120 -4.07 14.78 8.27
CA SER A 120 -3.35 13.94 7.31
C SER A 120 -1.88 13.77 7.61
N VAL A 121 -1.29 12.72 7.03
CA VAL A 121 0.16 12.49 7.00
C VAL A 121 0.61 12.12 5.60
N THR A 122 1.66 12.79 5.13
CA THR A 122 2.35 12.50 3.86
C THR A 122 3.80 12.14 4.15
N LEU A 123 4.30 11.12 3.46
CA LEU A 123 5.71 10.74 3.49
C LEU A 123 6.37 11.19 2.19
N ILE A 124 7.56 11.78 2.27
CA ILE A 124 8.38 12.15 1.11
C ILE A 124 9.76 11.52 1.29
N ALA A 125 10.20 10.74 0.31
CA ALA A 125 11.50 10.07 0.32
C ALA A 125 12.37 10.53 -0.86
N ASN A 126 13.61 10.90 -0.56
CA ASN A 126 14.59 11.46 -1.51
C ASN A 126 14.05 12.63 -2.36
N ASP A 127 13.01 13.34 -1.89
CA ASP A 127 12.26 14.35 -2.64
C ASP A 127 11.68 13.88 -4.01
N ILE A 128 11.69 12.57 -4.26
CA ILE A 128 11.26 11.95 -5.52
C ILE A 128 9.98 11.15 -5.31
N TYR A 129 9.89 10.45 -4.19
CA TYR A 129 8.80 9.53 -3.90
C TYR A 129 7.89 10.14 -2.84
N SER A 130 6.58 10.01 -3.03
CA SER A 130 5.59 10.43 -2.04
C SER A 130 4.60 9.32 -1.73
N ASN A 131 4.20 9.21 -0.47
CA ASN A 131 3.15 8.30 -0.03
C ASN A 131 2.02 9.09 0.64
N THR A 132 0.79 8.84 0.19
CA THR A 132 -0.42 9.55 0.64
C THR A 132 -1.44 8.63 1.31
N THR A 133 -0.97 7.51 1.89
CA THR A 133 -1.84 6.54 2.59
C THR A 133 -2.75 7.19 3.61
N PHE A 134 -2.27 8.22 4.31
CA PHE A 134 -3.00 8.87 5.37
C PHE A 134 -3.51 10.26 5.00
N LYS A 135 -4.08 10.42 3.79
CA LYS A 135 -4.61 11.72 3.34
C LYS A 135 -5.87 12.21 4.07
N HIS A 136 -6.61 11.33 4.76
CA HIS A 136 -7.85 11.65 5.48
C HIS A 136 -7.94 10.84 6.78
N ILE A 137 -7.15 11.22 7.79
CA ILE A 137 -7.23 10.63 9.13
C ILE A 137 -8.44 11.23 9.87
N ASN A 138 -8.53 12.56 9.91
CA ASN A 138 -9.59 13.35 10.54
C ASN A 138 -10.02 12.83 11.92
N LYS A 139 -9.05 12.71 12.84
CA LYS A 139 -9.25 12.05 14.13
C LYS A 139 -8.67 12.87 15.27
N TRP A 140 -9.48 13.05 16.30
CA TRP A 140 -9.03 13.50 17.62
C TRP A 140 -8.18 12.42 18.30
N LEU A 141 -6.98 12.80 18.69
CA LEU A 141 -5.98 11.96 19.31
C LEU A 141 -5.86 12.36 20.77
N HIS A 142 -6.00 11.36 21.63
CA HIS A 142 -6.12 11.54 23.08
C HIS A 142 -4.98 10.80 23.78
N ALA A 143 -4.32 11.48 24.72
CA ALA A 143 -3.25 10.94 25.55
C ALA A 143 -3.73 10.85 27.01
N PRO A 144 -4.21 9.66 27.46
CA PRO A 144 -4.91 9.54 28.75
C PRO A 144 -3.97 9.54 29.96
N SER A 145 -2.67 9.28 29.77
CA SER A 145 -1.74 9.10 30.89
C SER A 145 -0.65 10.17 30.93
N SER A 146 -0.03 10.34 32.10
CA SER A 146 1.21 11.12 32.27
C SER A 146 2.46 10.39 31.76
N HIS A 147 2.28 9.23 31.14
CA HIS A 147 3.33 8.51 30.43
C HIS A 147 3.20 8.75 28.93
N LEU A 148 4.27 8.42 28.21
CA LEU A 148 4.28 8.54 26.76
C LEU A 148 3.48 7.38 26.16
N ASP A 149 2.31 7.70 25.60
CA ASP A 149 1.41 6.73 24.98
C ASP A 149 1.39 6.87 23.46
N THR A 150 1.16 5.75 22.77
CA THR A 150 0.82 5.77 21.35
C THR A 150 -0.61 6.29 21.17
N VAL A 151 -0.75 7.51 20.69
CA VAL A 151 -2.06 8.14 20.45
C VAL A 151 -2.63 7.81 19.07
N TRP A 152 -1.75 7.47 18.12
CA TRP A 152 -2.14 7.03 16.79
C TRP A 152 -1.09 6.14 16.15
N SER A 153 -1.53 5.18 15.34
CA SER A 153 -0.66 4.43 14.45
C SER A 153 -1.37 4.10 13.14
N GLY A 154 -0.60 3.95 12.08
CA GLY A 154 -1.10 3.61 10.76
C GLY A 154 -0.09 2.77 9.98
N GLN A 155 -0.60 1.80 9.23
CA GLN A 155 0.19 1.01 8.28
C GLN A 155 0.31 1.76 6.96
N VAL A 156 1.53 1.88 6.46
CA VAL A 156 1.82 2.51 5.17
C VAL A 156 1.53 1.51 4.06
N LEU A 157 0.65 1.90 3.13
CA LEU A 157 0.36 1.08 1.96
C LEU A 157 1.44 1.32 0.91
N TYR A 158 2.12 0.25 0.50
CA TYR A 158 3.13 0.31 -0.53
C TYR A 158 2.53 0.76 -1.87
N THR A 159 1.27 0.44 -2.16
CA THR A 159 0.61 0.83 -3.43
C THR A 159 0.44 2.34 -3.60
N ASN A 160 0.52 3.08 -2.50
CA ASN A 160 0.29 4.51 -2.48
C ASN A 160 1.56 5.33 -2.66
N TRP A 161 2.70 4.66 -2.86
CA TRP A 161 3.90 5.37 -3.30
C TRP A 161 3.79 5.75 -4.78
N ILE A 162 4.10 7.01 -5.06
CA ILE A 162 4.19 7.56 -6.41
C ILE A 162 5.51 8.31 -6.59
N ASN A 163 6.02 8.35 -7.81
CA ASN A 163 7.17 9.19 -8.16
C ASN A 163 6.76 10.65 -8.42
N SER A 164 7.74 11.49 -8.74
CA SER A 164 7.54 12.90 -9.11
C SER A 164 6.59 13.13 -10.30
N ASP A 165 6.45 12.15 -11.19
CA ASP A 165 5.53 12.19 -12.33
C ASP A 165 4.10 11.74 -11.97
N LYS A 166 3.83 11.51 -10.67
CA LYS A 166 2.57 10.98 -10.14
C LYS A 166 2.24 9.57 -10.66
N LYS A 167 3.26 8.80 -11.02
CA LYS A 167 3.11 7.40 -11.45
C LYS A 167 3.38 6.46 -10.28
N PRO A 168 2.62 5.35 -10.13
CA PRO A 168 2.93 4.33 -9.15
C PRO A 168 4.33 3.76 -9.38
N ILE A 169 4.97 3.37 -8.29
CA ILE A 169 6.33 2.81 -8.34
C ILE A 169 6.35 1.32 -8.04
N ASP A 170 7.26 0.62 -8.70
CA ASP A 170 7.57 -0.76 -8.38
C ASP A 170 8.55 -0.83 -7.23
N LEU A 171 8.02 -1.22 -6.08
CA LEU A 171 8.78 -1.39 -4.86
C LEU A 171 9.37 -2.79 -4.71
N ASN A 172 8.80 -3.78 -5.39
CA ASN A 172 9.24 -5.15 -5.25
C ASN A 172 10.63 -5.33 -5.88
N SER A 173 10.96 -4.58 -6.94
CA SER A 173 12.22 -4.66 -7.73
C SER A 173 12.58 -6.05 -8.29
N GLN A 174 11.96 -7.12 -7.76
CA GLN A 174 11.83 -8.44 -8.32
C GLN A 174 10.71 -8.39 -9.35
N THR A 175 11.11 -8.03 -10.55
CA THR A 175 10.26 -8.21 -11.71
C THR A 175 10.68 -9.47 -12.45
N TYR A 176 9.71 -10.20 -12.93
CA TYR A 176 9.94 -11.53 -13.48
C TYR A 176 9.97 -11.48 -15.01
N PRO A 177 11.13 -11.64 -15.67
CA PRO A 177 11.22 -11.52 -17.12
C PRO A 177 10.50 -12.68 -17.81
N VAL A 178 10.08 -12.43 -19.06
CA VAL A 178 9.50 -13.46 -19.93
C VAL A 178 10.61 -14.42 -20.38
N ARG A 179 10.38 -15.72 -20.22
CA ARG A 179 11.20 -16.77 -20.84
C ARG A 179 11.14 -16.63 -22.36
N TRP A 180 12.32 -16.56 -22.97
CA TRP A 180 12.54 -16.36 -24.41
C TRP A 180 11.81 -17.36 -25.33
N MET A 181 11.64 -18.63 -24.94
CA MET A 181 11.04 -19.67 -25.79
C MET A 181 9.53 -19.48 -26.06
N PRO A 182 8.66 -19.24 -25.07
CA PRO A 182 7.26 -18.88 -25.30
C PRO A 182 7.07 -17.63 -26.16
N TYR A 183 7.92 -16.61 -25.98
CA TYR A 183 7.89 -15.35 -26.74
C TYR A 183 8.16 -15.57 -28.24
N ILE A 184 9.17 -16.39 -28.58
CA ILE A 184 9.48 -16.77 -29.96
C ILE A 184 8.31 -17.55 -30.59
N GLY A 185 7.68 -18.47 -29.84
CA GLY A 185 6.52 -19.23 -30.32
C GLY A 185 5.26 -18.38 -30.55
N ASP A 186 5.10 -17.28 -29.82
CA ASP A 186 3.99 -16.34 -29.99
C ASP A 186 4.22 -15.36 -31.16
N ILE A 187 5.48 -14.96 -31.43
CA ILE A 187 5.87 -14.24 -32.67
C ILE A 187 5.57 -15.10 -33.91
N MET A 188 5.89 -16.39 -33.88
CA MET A 188 5.57 -17.32 -34.97
C MET A 188 4.05 -17.52 -35.19
N ARG A 189 3.22 -17.14 -34.22
CA ARG A 189 1.74 -17.28 -34.25
C ARG A 189 0.99 -15.94 -34.34
N TRP A 190 1.67 -14.83 -34.66
CA TRP A 190 1.07 -13.50 -34.86
C TRP A 190 0.22 -13.02 -33.67
N ARG A 191 0.59 -13.37 -32.44
CA ARG A 191 -0.15 -12.98 -31.24
C ARG A 191 0.15 -11.55 -30.84
N SER A 192 -0.88 -10.77 -30.50
CA SER A 192 -0.72 -9.42 -29.95
C SER A 192 -0.18 -9.48 -28.52
N TYR A 193 0.82 -8.64 -28.27
CA TYR A 193 1.36 -8.30 -26.94
C TYR A 193 0.91 -6.92 -26.49
N ASP A 194 -0.06 -6.34 -27.17
CA ASP A 194 -0.70 -5.10 -26.77
C ASP A 194 -2.05 -5.46 -26.14
N PRO A 195 -2.19 -5.41 -24.79
CA PRO A 195 -3.41 -5.75 -24.08
C PRO A 195 -4.63 -4.97 -24.57
N SER A 196 -4.44 -3.73 -25.03
CA SER A 196 -5.52 -2.89 -25.55
C SER A 196 -6.12 -3.39 -26.86
N LYS A 197 -5.44 -4.31 -27.56
CA LYS A 197 -5.92 -4.91 -28.80
C LYS A 197 -6.57 -6.28 -28.60
N ILE A 198 -6.67 -6.74 -27.35
CA ILE A 198 -7.18 -8.07 -27.03
C ILE A 198 -8.57 -7.93 -26.40
N PRO A 199 -9.63 -8.40 -27.07
CA PRO A 199 -10.99 -8.29 -26.54
C PRO A 199 -11.16 -9.00 -25.20
N GLY A 200 -11.84 -8.32 -24.27
CA GLY A 200 -12.13 -8.83 -22.93
C GLY A 200 -11.00 -8.61 -21.92
N VAL A 201 -9.87 -8.00 -22.32
CA VAL A 201 -8.83 -7.59 -21.37
C VAL A 201 -9.25 -6.30 -20.68
N GLY A 202 -9.29 -6.34 -19.35
CA GLY A 202 -9.58 -5.20 -18.50
C GLY A 202 -8.45 -4.89 -17.52
N GLN A 203 -8.44 -3.66 -17.03
CA GLN A 203 -7.66 -3.27 -15.85
C GLN A 203 -8.64 -3.06 -14.69
N LEU A 204 -8.38 -3.65 -13.52
CA LEU A 204 -9.19 -3.38 -12.33
C LEU A 204 -8.99 -1.93 -11.87
N ILE A 205 -10.12 -1.26 -11.62
CA ILE A 205 -10.19 0.15 -11.20
C ILE A 205 -11.00 0.37 -9.92
N GLY A 206 -11.71 -0.64 -9.43
CA GLY A 206 -12.44 -0.60 -8.15
C GLY A 206 -13.15 -1.92 -7.86
N LYS A 207 -13.95 -1.98 -6.79
CA LYS A 207 -14.78 -3.12 -6.27
C LYS A 207 -15.27 -4.13 -7.33
N LEU A 208 -14.37 -4.99 -7.82
CA LEU A 208 -14.61 -5.88 -8.97
C LEU A 208 -15.21 -5.15 -10.19
N ILE A 209 -14.77 -3.92 -10.41
CA ILE A 209 -15.03 -3.12 -11.60
C ILE A 209 -13.72 -3.02 -12.37
N GLY A 210 -13.75 -3.39 -13.65
CA GLY A 210 -12.64 -3.18 -14.55
C GLY A 210 -12.98 -2.23 -15.68
N HIS A 211 -11.93 -1.65 -16.24
CA HIS A 211 -11.97 -0.82 -17.42
C HIS A 211 -11.40 -1.63 -18.59
N GLN A 212 -12.26 -1.99 -19.55
CA GLN A 212 -11.90 -2.76 -20.73
C GLN A 212 -10.96 -1.93 -21.61
N LEU A 213 -9.76 -2.46 -21.86
CA LEU A 213 -8.69 -1.71 -22.53
C LEU A 213 -8.96 -1.47 -24.01
N SER A 214 -9.69 -2.37 -24.67
CA SER A 214 -10.01 -2.25 -26.10
C SER A 214 -11.19 -1.33 -26.39
N SER A 215 -12.19 -1.27 -25.49
CA SER A 215 -13.43 -0.52 -25.70
C SER A 215 -13.52 0.76 -24.85
N GLY A 216 -12.66 0.91 -23.84
CA GLY A 216 -12.74 2.00 -22.86
C GLY A 216 -13.97 1.93 -21.95
N GLN A 217 -14.74 0.83 -21.99
CA GLN A 217 -15.96 0.68 -21.21
C GLN A 217 -15.66 0.11 -19.83
N SER A 218 -16.40 0.56 -18.82
CA SER A 218 -16.36 -0.08 -17.50
C SER A 218 -17.26 -1.32 -17.48
N GLU A 219 -16.79 -2.37 -16.83
CA GLU A 219 -17.55 -3.59 -16.61
C GLU A 219 -17.47 -4.02 -15.15
N LYS A 220 -18.53 -4.66 -14.65
CA LYS A 220 -18.49 -5.39 -13.39
C LYS A 220 -18.02 -6.81 -13.70
N LEU A 221 -17.03 -7.32 -12.97
CA LEU A 221 -16.58 -8.70 -13.13
C LEU A 221 -17.71 -9.64 -12.72
N GLU A 222 -17.97 -10.61 -13.58
CA GLU A 222 -18.99 -11.64 -13.39
C GLU A 222 -18.47 -12.76 -12.49
N SER A 223 -19.40 -13.42 -11.81
CA SER A 223 -19.09 -14.64 -11.08
C SER A 223 -18.54 -15.71 -12.03
N ASN A 224 -17.47 -16.36 -11.60
CA ASN A 224 -16.91 -17.50 -12.28
C ASN A 224 -17.81 -18.72 -12.10
N THR A 225 -17.93 -19.47 -13.19
CA THR A 225 -18.43 -20.85 -13.19
C THR A 225 -17.37 -21.81 -12.63
N THR A 226 -17.72 -23.08 -12.46
CA THR A 226 -16.78 -24.15 -12.11
C THR A 226 -15.61 -24.24 -13.09
N THR A 227 -15.86 -23.94 -14.36
CA THR A 227 -14.90 -24.01 -15.48
C THR A 227 -14.31 -22.67 -15.88
N SER A 228 -14.50 -21.59 -15.12
CA SER A 228 -13.86 -20.30 -15.46
C SER A 228 -13.05 -19.71 -14.32
N SER A 229 -12.12 -18.85 -14.69
CA SER A 229 -11.33 -18.02 -13.79
C SER A 229 -10.91 -16.74 -14.52
N TYR A 230 -10.35 -15.79 -13.79
CA TYR A 230 -9.69 -14.63 -14.37
C TYR A 230 -8.19 -14.85 -14.37
N THR A 231 -7.56 -14.86 -15.54
CA THR A 231 -6.10 -14.81 -15.67
C THR A 231 -5.65 -13.36 -15.46
N TRP A 232 -4.65 -13.13 -14.62
CA TRP A 232 -4.25 -11.77 -14.25
C TRP A 232 -2.74 -11.59 -14.11
N VAL A 233 -2.29 -10.34 -14.27
CA VAL A 233 -0.95 -9.88 -13.94
C VAL A 233 -1.02 -8.60 -13.11
N TYR A 234 -0.13 -8.48 -12.13
CA TYR A 234 0.09 -7.27 -11.37
C TYR A 234 1.40 -6.63 -11.83
N THR A 235 1.32 -5.42 -12.39
CA THR A 235 2.44 -4.77 -13.05
C THR A 235 3.23 -3.86 -12.08
N PRO A 236 4.51 -3.59 -12.40
CA PRO A 236 5.34 -2.58 -11.73
C PRO A 236 4.65 -1.22 -11.54
N GLU A 237 3.82 -0.82 -12.51
CA GLU A 237 3.08 0.44 -12.51
C GLU A 237 1.79 0.39 -11.66
N GLY A 238 1.60 -0.66 -10.85
CA GLY A 238 0.47 -0.76 -9.92
C GLY A 238 -0.86 -1.13 -10.58
N SER A 239 -0.84 -1.59 -11.84
CA SER A 239 -2.03 -2.04 -12.57
C SER A 239 -2.26 -3.53 -12.38
N LEU A 240 -3.50 -3.91 -12.09
CA LEU A 240 -3.94 -5.31 -12.13
C LEU A 240 -4.74 -5.54 -13.41
N ILE A 241 -4.08 -6.15 -14.40
CA ILE A 241 -4.65 -6.42 -15.71
C ILE A 241 -5.15 -7.85 -15.73
N TYR A 242 -6.36 -8.08 -16.23
CA TYR A 242 -7.00 -9.38 -16.23
C TYR A 242 -7.70 -9.69 -17.55
N ARG A 243 -8.03 -10.97 -17.73
CA ARG A 243 -9.02 -11.44 -18.71
C ARG A 243 -9.73 -12.67 -18.16
N ARG A 244 -11.03 -12.77 -18.38
CA ARG A 244 -11.77 -13.99 -18.06
C ARG A 244 -11.38 -15.11 -19.02
N TRP A 245 -11.12 -16.29 -18.48
CA TRP A 245 -10.85 -17.49 -19.23
C TRP A 245 -11.91 -18.55 -18.93
N ASP A 246 -12.59 -19.02 -19.97
CA ASP A 246 -13.40 -20.22 -19.94
C ASP A 246 -12.53 -21.43 -20.31
N LYS A 247 -12.27 -22.28 -19.31
CA LYS A 247 -11.38 -23.44 -19.42
C LYS A 247 -11.95 -24.56 -20.29
N THR A 248 -13.22 -24.48 -20.67
CA THR A 248 -13.79 -25.39 -21.69
C THR A 248 -13.22 -25.11 -23.08
N ASN A 249 -12.75 -23.88 -23.33
CA ASN A 249 -12.10 -23.48 -24.56
C ASN A 249 -10.63 -23.14 -24.32
N HIS A 250 -9.76 -24.14 -24.48
CA HIS A 250 -8.32 -23.96 -24.33
C HIS A 250 -7.73 -22.92 -25.31
N ALA A 251 -8.36 -22.68 -26.46
CA ALA A 251 -7.90 -21.66 -27.41
C ALA A 251 -8.21 -20.23 -26.94
N ALA A 252 -9.15 -20.06 -26.01
CA ALA A 252 -9.47 -18.77 -25.39
C ALA A 252 -8.49 -18.38 -24.26
N TYR A 253 -7.57 -19.28 -23.89
CA TYR A 253 -6.54 -18.98 -22.89
C TYR A 253 -5.67 -17.81 -23.33
N ILE A 254 -5.56 -16.79 -22.47
CA ILE A 254 -4.60 -15.71 -22.65
C ILE A 254 -3.38 -15.96 -21.78
N ARG A 255 -2.19 -15.78 -22.35
CA ARG A 255 -0.96 -15.90 -21.57
C ARG A 255 -0.75 -14.67 -20.72
N HIS A 256 -0.21 -14.86 -19.52
CA HIS A 256 0.26 -13.76 -18.68
C HIS A 256 1.21 -12.82 -19.43
N SER A 257 2.10 -13.35 -20.29
CA SER A 257 3.02 -12.55 -21.13
C SER A 257 2.29 -11.61 -22.09
N GLN A 258 1.11 -11.99 -22.57
CA GLN A 258 0.30 -11.11 -23.41
C GLN A 258 -0.38 -10.02 -22.58
N LEU A 259 -0.85 -10.35 -21.37
CA LEU A 259 -1.43 -9.37 -20.44
C LEU A 259 -0.40 -8.36 -19.94
N GLY A 260 0.82 -8.82 -19.65
CA GLY A 260 1.94 -7.98 -19.20
C GLY A 260 2.67 -7.26 -20.33
N SER A 261 2.19 -7.34 -21.58
CA SER A 261 2.86 -6.77 -22.76
C SER A 261 4.30 -7.23 -22.99
N GLY A 262 4.61 -8.47 -22.58
CA GLY A 262 5.96 -9.03 -22.60
C GLY A 262 6.92 -8.38 -21.58
N ARG A 263 6.44 -7.45 -20.77
CA ARG A 263 7.23 -6.77 -19.74
C ARG A 263 7.26 -7.59 -18.45
N PRO A 264 8.30 -7.41 -17.64
CA PRO A 264 8.34 -7.99 -16.31
C PRO A 264 7.13 -7.58 -15.44
N VAL A 265 6.64 -8.51 -14.62
CA VAL A 265 5.48 -8.31 -13.72
C VAL A 265 5.87 -8.61 -12.27
N ILE A 266 5.16 -8.01 -11.30
CA ILE A 266 5.33 -8.25 -9.86
C ILE A 266 4.79 -9.63 -9.48
N CYS A 267 3.59 -9.96 -9.98
CA CYS A 267 2.90 -11.21 -9.65
C CYS A 267 1.95 -11.57 -10.80
N ALA A 268 1.67 -12.85 -10.96
CA ALA A 268 0.73 -13.35 -11.97
C ALA A 268 0.01 -14.59 -11.46
N GLY A 269 -1.16 -14.88 -12.01
CA GLY A 269 -1.91 -16.07 -11.68
C GLY A 269 -3.36 -16.03 -12.12
N GLU A 270 -4.20 -16.70 -11.35
CA GLU A 270 -5.64 -16.74 -11.56
C GLU A 270 -6.39 -16.31 -10.30
N PHE A 271 -7.56 -15.68 -10.44
CA PHE A 271 -8.48 -15.51 -9.32
C PHE A 271 -9.89 -15.94 -9.72
N LYS A 272 -10.70 -16.26 -8.72
CA LYS A 272 -12.12 -16.54 -8.87
C LYS A 272 -12.95 -15.52 -8.14
N VAL A 273 -13.97 -15.03 -8.82
CA VAL A 273 -15.07 -14.23 -8.29
C VAL A 273 -16.27 -15.17 -8.11
N ILE A 274 -16.87 -15.22 -6.94
CA ILE A 274 -18.15 -15.90 -6.69
C ILE A 274 -19.04 -14.95 -5.91
N ASP A 275 -20.31 -14.87 -6.28
CA ASP A 275 -21.30 -13.96 -5.65
C ASP A 275 -20.80 -12.52 -5.50
N HIS A 276 -20.08 -12.03 -6.52
CA HIS A 276 -19.45 -10.72 -6.54
C HIS A 276 -18.44 -10.47 -5.40
N GLN A 277 -17.79 -11.53 -4.92
CA GLN A 277 -16.67 -11.46 -3.98
C GLN A 277 -15.47 -12.24 -4.52
N LEU A 278 -14.27 -11.83 -4.10
CA LEU A 278 -13.05 -12.56 -4.42
C LEU A 278 -13.02 -13.83 -3.55
N GLN A 279 -13.14 -15.01 -4.17
CA GLN A 279 -13.18 -16.27 -3.43
C GLN A 279 -11.79 -16.87 -3.25
N SER A 280 -11.00 -16.87 -4.32
CA SER A 280 -9.65 -17.42 -4.28
C SER A 280 -8.73 -16.64 -5.20
N VAL A 281 -7.49 -16.48 -4.75
CA VAL A 281 -6.40 -15.95 -5.57
C VAL A 281 -5.30 -16.98 -5.55
N ILE A 282 -5.00 -17.47 -6.74
CA ILE A 282 -3.96 -18.46 -6.96
C ILE A 282 -2.84 -17.73 -7.69
N SER A 283 -1.70 -17.54 -7.04
CA SER A 283 -0.49 -17.28 -7.82
C SER A 283 -0.01 -18.62 -8.36
N MET A 284 0.10 -18.68 -9.69
CA MET A 284 0.35 -19.92 -10.39
C MET A 284 1.76 -19.96 -10.94
N VAL A 285 2.43 -21.09 -10.71
CA VAL A 285 3.56 -21.49 -11.53
C VAL A 285 3.02 -22.03 -12.85
N ASN A 286 3.29 -21.25 -13.88
CA ASN A 286 3.26 -21.57 -15.30
C ASN A 286 2.83 -23.00 -15.73
N ASP A 287 1.63 -23.10 -16.29
CA ASP A 287 1.35 -23.93 -17.46
C ASP A 287 1.47 -22.97 -18.68
N ALA A 288 2.50 -23.12 -19.51
CA ALA A 288 2.67 -22.50 -20.85
C ALA A 288 2.78 -20.95 -21.05
N SER A 289 2.57 -20.08 -20.04
CA SER A 289 2.61 -18.60 -20.10
C SER A 289 3.99 -17.88 -20.11
N GLY A 290 5.06 -18.53 -19.66
CA GLY A 290 6.43 -18.03 -19.82
C GLY A 290 6.92 -16.94 -18.86
N HIS A 291 6.17 -16.50 -17.85
CA HIS A 291 6.72 -15.64 -16.79
C HIS A 291 7.47 -16.43 -15.70
N TYR A 292 8.49 -15.82 -15.08
CA TYR A 292 9.30 -16.41 -14.00
C TYR A 292 8.53 -16.54 -12.67
N LYS A 293 9.02 -17.48 -11.85
CA LYS A 293 8.50 -17.97 -10.56
C LYS A 293 8.58 -16.93 -9.44
N PRO A 294 7.45 -16.49 -8.84
CA PRO A 294 7.51 -15.91 -7.50
C PRO A 294 8.08 -16.91 -6.50
N ASP A 295 8.88 -16.45 -5.55
CA ASP A 295 9.38 -17.29 -4.46
C ASP A 295 8.25 -17.57 -3.46
N GLY A 296 7.72 -18.80 -3.45
CA GLY A 296 6.77 -19.30 -2.45
C GLY A 296 5.48 -18.50 -2.25
N GLY A 297 5.02 -17.74 -3.25
CA GLY A 297 3.85 -16.87 -3.12
C GLY A 297 4.11 -15.54 -2.40
N ALA A 298 5.37 -15.15 -2.15
CA ALA A 298 5.71 -13.88 -1.48
C ALA A 298 5.12 -12.64 -2.16
N CYS A 299 4.86 -12.71 -3.48
CA CYS A 299 4.23 -11.62 -4.22
C CYS A 299 2.73 -11.44 -3.92
N LEU A 300 2.06 -12.43 -3.34
CA LEU A 300 0.63 -12.39 -3.04
C LEU A 300 0.26 -11.32 -2.00
N ARG A 301 1.16 -11.03 -1.06
CA ARG A 301 1.01 -9.91 -0.11
C ARG A 301 0.70 -8.61 -0.84
N TYR A 302 1.43 -8.34 -1.92
CA TYR A 302 1.26 -7.12 -2.69
C TYR A 302 -0.12 -7.15 -3.39
N VAL A 303 -0.45 -8.27 -4.01
CA VAL A 303 -1.75 -8.44 -4.67
C VAL A 303 -2.92 -8.24 -3.69
N ALA A 304 -2.79 -8.72 -2.44
CA ALA A 304 -3.79 -8.52 -1.38
C ALA A 304 -3.99 -7.03 -1.08
N GLU A 305 -2.92 -6.29 -0.82
CA GLU A 305 -3.01 -4.85 -0.56
C GLU A 305 -3.61 -4.09 -1.75
N LYS A 306 -3.25 -4.47 -2.97
CA LYS A 306 -3.84 -3.85 -4.17
C LYS A 306 -5.33 -4.09 -4.25
N PHE A 307 -5.81 -5.29 -3.91
CA PHE A 307 -7.26 -5.57 -3.86
C PHE A 307 -7.95 -4.72 -2.79
N GLU A 308 -7.38 -4.62 -1.60
CA GLU A 308 -7.91 -3.78 -0.52
C GLU A 308 -7.97 -2.30 -0.90
N ALA A 309 -6.92 -1.78 -1.55
CA ALA A 309 -6.87 -0.42 -2.08
C ALA A 309 -7.93 -0.17 -3.17
N LEU A 310 -8.33 -1.21 -3.90
CA LEU A 310 -9.44 -1.18 -4.86
C LEU A 310 -10.82 -1.36 -4.20
N GLY A 311 -10.88 -1.51 -2.87
CA GLY A 311 -12.09 -1.74 -2.10
C GLY A 311 -12.63 -3.17 -2.15
N ILE A 312 -11.81 -4.14 -2.56
CA ILE A 312 -12.15 -5.57 -2.61
C ILE A 312 -11.68 -6.20 -1.31
N SER A 313 -12.61 -6.68 -0.49
CA SER A 313 -12.26 -7.39 0.76
C SER A 313 -11.50 -8.67 0.45
N THR A 314 -10.44 -8.93 1.23
CA THR A 314 -9.62 -10.13 1.11
C THR A 314 -9.74 -11.08 2.32
N GLU A 315 -10.59 -10.74 3.31
CA GLU A 315 -10.71 -11.43 4.60
C GLU A 315 -11.06 -12.92 4.48
N HIS A 316 -11.90 -13.25 3.50
CA HIS A 316 -12.32 -14.63 3.23
C HIS A 316 -11.72 -15.20 1.94
N THR A 317 -10.73 -14.50 1.37
CA THR A 317 -10.06 -14.94 0.15
C THR A 317 -9.11 -16.08 0.48
N GLU A 318 -9.27 -17.20 -0.21
CA GLU A 318 -8.33 -18.29 -0.13
C GLU A 318 -7.10 -17.99 -0.99
N TRP A 319 -5.95 -17.76 -0.33
CA TRP A 319 -4.68 -17.48 -0.98
C TRP A 319 -3.92 -18.77 -1.22
N LYS A 320 -3.68 -19.11 -2.48
CA LYS A 320 -2.95 -20.32 -2.87
C LYS A 320 -1.69 -19.99 -3.64
N TRP A 321 -0.65 -20.71 -3.29
CA TRP A 321 0.53 -20.88 -4.12
C TRP A 321 0.48 -22.29 -4.72
N ARG A 322 0.64 -22.41 -6.04
CA ARG A 322 0.77 -23.72 -6.70
C ARG A 322 2.14 -23.82 -7.35
N ASP A 323 3.02 -24.62 -6.77
CA ASP A 323 4.21 -25.11 -7.46
C ASP A 323 3.77 -26.01 -8.62
N SER A 324 4.33 -25.80 -9.81
CA SER A 324 4.06 -26.64 -10.96
C SER A 324 4.77 -27.99 -10.78
N ALA A 325 4.15 -28.86 -9.99
CA ALA A 325 4.50 -30.28 -9.87
C ALA A 325 3.24 -31.07 -9.47
N SER A 326 2.22 -31.04 -10.32
CA SER A 326 1.17 -32.07 -10.41
C SER A 326 0.48 -31.98 -11.75
#